data_AF-A0A968JWZ2-F1
#
_entry.id   AF-A0A968JWZ2-F1
#
_cell.length_a   1.000
_cell.length_b   1.000
_cell.length_c   1.000
_cell.angle_alpha   90.00
_cell.angle_beta   90.00
_cell.angle_gamma   90.00
#
_symmetry.space_group_name_H-M   'P 1'
#
loop_
_entity.id
_entity.type
_entity.pdbx_description
1 polymer ?
#
loop_
_entity_poly.entity_id
_entity_poly.type
_entity_poly.pdbx_seq_one_letter_code
_entity_poly.pdbx_strand_id
1 'polypeptide(L)'
;MEIPAGLTAISGMTSNADFSFDDKKIRLIWLKLPSNEEITFNYKIKVDERLKGNFSIDGQLSYILDNERMSVTTTPRQITILPSPTVDPELIVDINEFEEKVIQFVPKASAGSENVACLRAVPKLSPSGNEYIVNLLVNKEDKKKFAKIEETIPDNYTAVALDTKDALFTCKDKTVKFYG
;
A
#
# COMPACT_ATOMS: atom_id res chain seq x y z
N MET A 1 -11.97 14.64 1.02
CA MET A 1 -10.74 14.42 0.24
C MET A 1 -10.25 12.99 0.42
N GLU A 2 -9.36 12.55 -0.46
CA GLU A 2 -8.63 11.29 -0.39
C GLU A 2 -7.21 11.50 0.15
N ILE A 3 -6.75 10.54 0.94
CA ILE A 3 -5.38 10.41 1.41
C ILE A 3 -4.54 9.86 0.25
N PRO A 4 -3.43 10.50 -0.16
CA PRO A 4 -2.60 10.01 -1.25
C PRO A 4 -2.12 8.56 -1.09
N ALA A 5 -1.87 7.88 -2.20
CA ALA A 5 -1.32 6.53 -2.21
C ALA A 5 0.05 6.47 -1.48
N GLY A 6 0.34 5.32 -0.85
CA GLY A 6 1.56 5.13 -0.05
C GLY A 6 1.49 5.71 1.37
N LEU A 7 0.33 6.28 1.74
CA LEU A 7 -0.01 6.64 3.12
C LEU A 7 -1.02 5.65 3.70
N THR A 8 -0.96 5.44 5.01
CA THR A 8 -1.95 4.64 5.74
C THR A 8 -2.45 5.40 6.96
N ALA A 9 -3.78 5.52 7.10
CA ALA A 9 -4.38 6.09 8.29
C ALA A 9 -4.59 5.01 9.37
N ILE A 10 -4.24 5.34 10.61
CA ILE A 10 -4.37 4.46 11.76
C ILE A 10 -5.18 5.20 12.83
N SER A 11 -6.22 4.55 13.36
CA SER A 11 -7.03 5.12 14.44
C SER A 11 -6.19 5.45 15.66
N GLY A 12 -6.47 6.58 16.31
CA GLY A 12 -6.03 6.89 17.65
C GLY A 12 -7.20 6.91 18.62
N MET A 13 -7.42 8.05 19.29
CA MET A 13 -8.60 8.25 20.13
C MET A 13 -9.82 8.57 19.25
N THR A 14 -10.84 7.72 19.24
CA THR A 14 -12.00 7.86 18.34
C THR A 14 -13.25 8.44 19.00
N SER A 15 -13.26 8.64 20.33
CA SER A 15 -14.41 9.16 21.07
C SER A 15 -15.72 8.43 20.76
N ASN A 16 -15.67 7.09 20.84
CA ASN A 16 -16.77 6.16 20.52
C ASN A 16 -17.20 6.12 19.05
N ALA A 17 -16.42 6.70 18.13
CA ALA A 17 -16.64 6.50 16.70
C ALA A 17 -16.10 5.15 16.23
N ASP A 18 -16.80 4.57 15.27
CA ASP A 18 -16.27 3.51 14.42
C ASP A 18 -15.33 4.15 13.39
N PHE A 19 -14.04 3.83 13.48
CA PHE A 19 -13.03 4.28 12.53
C PHE A 19 -12.86 3.27 11.40
N SER A 20 -12.79 3.77 10.16
CA SER A 20 -12.38 2.99 9.00
C SER A 20 -11.48 3.80 8.08
N PHE A 21 -10.58 3.09 7.39
CA PHE A 21 -9.77 3.62 6.31
C PHE A 21 -9.85 2.66 5.12
N ASP A 22 -10.52 3.09 4.06
CA ASP A 22 -10.73 2.34 2.83
C ASP A 22 -10.90 3.31 1.66
N ASP A 23 -10.52 2.87 0.46
CA ASP A 23 -10.57 3.71 -0.75
C ASP A 23 -9.96 5.11 -0.51
N LYS A 24 -8.79 5.12 0.16
CA LYS A 24 -8.06 6.34 0.53
C LYS A 24 -8.86 7.34 1.38
N LYS A 25 -9.97 6.94 1.98
CA LYS A 25 -10.84 7.82 2.77
C LYS A 25 -10.85 7.38 4.23
N ILE A 26 -10.71 8.35 5.12
CA ILE A 26 -10.91 8.15 6.55
C ILE A 26 -12.39 8.40 6.85
N ARG A 27 -13.04 7.47 7.54
CA ARG A 27 -14.39 7.65 8.06
C ARG A 27 -14.42 7.42 9.56
N LEU A 28 -15.01 8.36 10.29
CA LEU A 28 -15.40 8.21 11.69
C LEU A 28 -16.91 8.32 11.76
N ILE A 29 -17.56 7.26 12.22
CA ILE A 29 -19.03 7.17 12.27
C ILE A 29 -19.46 7.02 13.72
N TRP A 30 -20.34 7.91 14.17
CA TRP A 30 -21.02 7.78 15.46
C TRP A 30 -22.45 7.29 15.24
N LEU A 31 -22.79 6.13 15.78
CA LEU A 31 -24.19 5.70 15.87
C LEU A 31 -24.99 6.63 16.79
N LYS A 32 -24.33 7.10 17.86
CA LYS A 32 -24.84 8.11 18.77
C LYS A 32 -23.74 9.10 19.05
N LEU A 33 -23.98 10.38 18.74
CA LEU A 33 -23.04 11.43 19.07
C LEU A 33 -22.86 11.50 20.61
N PRO A 34 -21.62 11.68 21.10
CA PRO A 34 -21.35 11.98 22.50
C PRO A 34 -22.20 13.15 23.00
N SER A 35 -22.65 13.10 24.26
CA SER A 35 -23.45 14.16 24.88
C SER A 35 -22.65 15.41 25.24
N ASN A 36 -21.32 15.36 25.11
CA ASN A 36 -20.45 16.50 25.35
C ASN A 36 -20.59 17.50 24.20
N GLU A 37 -20.56 18.79 24.51
CA GLU A 37 -20.62 19.86 23.49
C GLU A 37 -19.41 19.82 22.55
N GLU A 38 -18.27 19.33 23.04
CA GLU A 38 -17.04 19.17 22.27
C GLU A 38 -16.64 17.71 22.15
N ILE A 39 -16.22 17.31 20.95
CA ILE A 39 -15.72 15.98 20.65
C ILE A 39 -14.34 16.15 20.04
N THR A 40 -13.33 15.58 20.69
CA THR A 40 -11.98 15.49 20.14
C THR A 40 -11.73 14.06 19.66
N PHE A 41 -11.12 13.90 18.50
CA PHE A 41 -10.60 12.62 18.04
C PHE A 41 -9.23 12.83 17.40
N ASN A 42 -8.45 11.75 17.27
CA ASN A 42 -7.20 11.79 16.54
C ASN A 42 -6.96 10.49 15.77
N TYR A 43 -6.14 10.61 14.74
CA TYR A 43 -5.62 9.51 13.94
C TYR A 43 -4.17 9.81 13.57
N LYS A 44 -3.44 8.77 13.20
CA LYS A 44 -2.06 8.86 12.73
C LYS A 44 -2.03 8.61 11.23
N ILE A 45 -1.16 9.31 10.52
CA ILE A 45 -0.82 8.99 9.14
C ILE A 45 0.57 8.35 9.16
N LYS A 46 0.64 7.08 8.80
CA LYS A 46 1.89 6.39 8.54
C LYS A 46 2.29 6.70 7.10
N VAL A 47 3.52 7.17 6.93
CA VAL A 47 4.10 7.52 5.64
C VAL A 47 5.12 6.46 5.25
N ASP A 48 5.09 6.00 4.00
CA ASP A 48 6.17 5.16 3.46
C ASP A 48 7.50 5.95 3.45
N GLU A 49 8.58 5.34 3.91
CA GLU A 49 9.89 5.98 4.08
C GLU A 49 10.50 6.52 2.78
N ARG A 50 10.03 6.03 1.63
CA ARG A 50 10.48 6.45 0.30
C ARG A 50 9.77 7.70 -0.20
N LEU A 51 8.74 8.18 0.49
CA LEU A 51 7.95 9.31 0.03
C LEU A 51 8.54 10.65 0.46
N LYS A 52 8.36 11.65 -0.41
CA LYS A 52 8.54 13.08 -0.12
C LYS A 52 7.41 13.88 -0.75
N GLY A 53 7.33 15.16 -0.41
CA GLY A 53 6.48 16.13 -1.09
C GLY A 53 5.40 16.69 -0.18
N ASN A 54 4.34 17.23 -0.77
CA ASN A 54 3.29 17.94 -0.05
C ASN A 54 1.93 17.39 -0.42
N PHE A 55 1.04 17.32 0.57
CA PHE A 55 -0.37 17.04 0.35
C PHE A 55 -1.23 17.86 1.30
N SER A 56 -2.49 18.06 0.96
CA SER A 56 -3.45 18.75 1.82
C SER A 56 -4.35 17.74 2.51
N ILE A 57 -4.70 18.03 3.75
CA ILE A 57 -5.75 17.31 4.47
C ILE A 57 -6.91 18.24 4.75
N ASP A 58 -8.11 17.76 4.46
CA ASP A 58 -9.37 18.41 4.79
C ASP A 58 -10.37 17.34 5.26
N GLY A 59 -11.59 17.77 5.54
CA GLY A 59 -12.66 16.89 5.97
C GLY A 59 -14.01 17.57 5.93
N GLN A 60 -15.03 16.76 6.14
CA GLN A 60 -16.42 17.19 6.26
C GLN A 60 -17.03 16.47 7.46
N LEU A 61 -17.69 17.23 8.32
CA LEU A 61 -18.60 16.71 9.32
C LEU A 61 -20.02 16.76 8.74
N SER A 62 -20.70 15.62 8.69
CA SER A 62 -22.12 15.55 8.35
C SER A 62 -22.93 15.12 9.56
N TYR A 63 -24.05 15.79 9.81
CA TYR A 63 -24.97 15.52 10.91
C TYR A 63 -26.42 15.71 10.47
N ILE A 64 -27.37 15.25 11.29
CA ILE A 64 -28.81 15.42 11.02
C ILE A 64 -29.35 16.45 11.98
N LEU A 65 -30.03 17.47 11.46
CA LEU A 65 -30.77 18.47 12.21
C LEU A 65 -32.15 18.62 11.57
N ASP A 66 -33.21 18.54 12.38
CA ASP A 66 -34.61 18.66 11.90
C ASP A 66 -34.94 17.74 10.70
N ASN A 67 -34.42 16.51 10.73
CA ASN A 67 -34.56 15.50 9.69
C ASN A 67 -33.89 15.84 8.34
N GLU A 68 -33.05 16.87 8.30
CA GLU A 68 -32.22 17.25 7.15
C GLU A 68 -30.74 16.96 7.41
N ARG A 69 -30.02 16.54 6.36
CA ARG A 69 -28.58 16.33 6.44
C ARG A 69 -27.86 17.66 6.27
N MET A 70 -27.18 18.07 7.33
CA MET A 70 -26.29 19.23 7.35
C MET A 70 -24.84 18.78 7.19
N SER A 71 -24.02 19.64 6.59
CA SER A 71 -22.59 19.40 6.44
C SER A 71 -21.79 20.67 6.70
N VAL A 72 -20.66 20.52 7.38
CA VAL A 72 -19.67 21.59 7.60
C VAL A 72 -18.30 21.05 7.18
N THR A 73 -17.56 21.83 6.40
CA THR A 73 -16.20 21.47 5.96
C THR A 73 -15.16 22.02 6.92
N THR A 74 -14.08 21.28 7.13
CA THR A 74 -12.93 21.77 7.88
C THR A 74 -12.04 22.64 6.99
N THR A 75 -11.28 23.56 7.58
CA THR A 75 -10.24 24.30 6.85
C THR A 75 -9.14 23.33 6.40
N PRO A 76 -8.78 23.31 5.09
CA PRO A 76 -7.68 22.50 4.61
C PRO A 76 -6.34 22.89 5.24
N ARG A 77 -5.50 21.89 5.52
CA ARG A 77 -4.15 22.11 6.04
C ARG A 77 -3.13 21.35 5.21
N GLN A 78 -2.06 22.03 4.80
CA GLN A 78 -0.97 21.40 4.06
C GLN A 78 -0.05 20.63 5.04
N ILE A 79 0.38 19.45 4.61
CA ILE A 79 1.36 18.59 5.26
C ILE A 79 2.55 18.44 4.32
N THR A 80 3.76 18.54 4.87
CA THR A 80 5.01 18.33 4.14
C THR A 80 5.68 17.06 4.65
N ILE A 81 5.96 16.14 3.74
CA ILE A 81 6.73 14.93 3.98
C ILE A 81 8.18 15.21 3.60
N LEU A 82 9.06 15.13 4.59
CA LEU A 82 10.49 15.23 4.37
C LEU A 82 11.04 13.85 3.99
N PRO A 83 11.98 13.77 3.04
CA PRO A 83 12.61 12.51 2.67
C PRO A 83 13.34 11.90 3.86
N SER A 84 13.28 10.58 3.99
CA SER A 84 14.02 9.86 5.02
C SER A 84 15.53 9.97 4.77
N PRO A 85 16.36 10.32 5.79
CA PRO A 85 17.81 10.40 5.63
C PRO A 85 18.48 9.02 5.50
N THR A 86 17.75 7.93 5.77
CA THR A 86 18.28 6.56 5.73
C THR A 86 17.97 5.81 4.45
N VAL A 87 17.19 6.41 3.55
CA VAL A 87 16.80 5.84 2.26
C VAL A 87 17.69 6.43 1.17
N ASP A 88 18.13 5.58 0.24
CA ASP A 88 18.91 6.02 -0.93
C ASP A 88 18.12 7.10 -1.71
N PRO A 89 18.71 8.28 -1.99
CA PRO A 89 18.05 9.35 -2.74
C PRO A 89 17.44 8.93 -4.08
N GLU A 90 18.00 7.93 -4.77
CA GLU A 90 17.44 7.41 -6.03
C GLU A 90 16.13 6.64 -5.84
N LEU A 91 15.86 6.17 -4.62
CA LEU A 91 14.64 5.44 -4.26
C LEU A 91 13.55 6.37 -3.71
N ILE A 92 13.81 7.67 -3.58
CA ILE A 92 12.85 8.64 -3.10
C ILE A 92 11.87 9.02 -4.22
N VAL A 93 10.57 8.94 -3.91
CA VAL A 93 9.48 9.20 -4.85
C VAL A 93 8.64 10.35 -4.33
N ASP A 94 8.24 11.28 -5.21
CA ASP A 94 7.25 12.31 -4.84
C ASP A 94 5.88 11.66 -4.66
N ILE A 95 5.19 12.02 -3.59
CA ILE A 95 3.88 11.46 -3.25
C ILE A 95 2.83 11.64 -4.34
N ASN A 96 2.93 12.72 -5.14
CA ASN A 96 2.00 12.98 -6.25
C ASN A 96 2.29 12.10 -7.48
N GLU A 97 3.51 11.54 -7.57
CA GLU A 97 3.93 10.65 -8.66
C GLU A 97 3.89 9.17 -8.25
N PHE A 98 3.71 8.88 -6.96
CA PHE A 98 3.83 7.53 -6.41
C PHE A 98 2.84 6.56 -7.05
N GLU A 99 1.57 6.97 -7.18
CA GLU A 99 0.53 6.11 -7.74
C GLU A 99 0.80 5.78 -9.22
N GLU A 100 1.16 6.77 -10.03
CA GLU A 100 1.50 6.56 -11.45
C GLU A 100 2.72 5.65 -11.62
N LYS A 101 3.78 5.87 -10.81
CA LYS A 101 4.99 5.06 -10.84
C LYS A 101 4.72 3.63 -10.38
N VAL A 102 3.94 3.43 -9.32
CA VAL A 102 3.58 2.08 -8.84
C VAL A 102 2.71 1.34 -9.87
N ILE A 103 1.73 2.00 -10.49
CA ILE A 103 0.85 1.39 -11.50
C ILE A 103 1.63 0.91 -12.74
N GLN A 104 2.73 1.57 -13.12
CA GLN A 104 3.56 1.12 -14.24
C GLN A 104 4.29 -0.21 -13.98
N PHE A 105 4.54 -0.56 -12.71
CA PHE A 105 5.24 -1.79 -12.32
C PHE A 105 4.31 -2.88 -11.77
N VAL A 106 3.04 -2.56 -11.49
CA VAL A 106 2.03 -3.55 -11.10
C VAL A 106 1.31 -4.02 -12.37
N PRO A 107 1.49 -5.28 -12.82
CA PRO A 107 0.66 -5.84 -13.88
C PRO A 107 -0.80 -5.68 -13.46
N LYS A 108 -1.66 -5.15 -14.35
CA LYS A 108 -3.11 -4.98 -14.11
C LYS A 108 -3.65 -6.19 -13.38
N ALA A 109 -3.82 -6.07 -12.08
CA ALA A 109 -4.30 -7.16 -11.27
C ALA A 109 -5.83 -7.19 -11.42
N SER A 110 -6.39 -8.39 -11.62
CA SER A 110 -7.82 -8.59 -11.88
C SER A 110 -8.65 -7.97 -10.75
N ALA A 111 -9.79 -7.35 -11.09
CA ALA A 111 -10.71 -6.76 -10.13
C ALA A 111 -10.93 -7.70 -8.91
N GLY A 112 -10.55 -7.24 -7.71
CA GLY A 112 -10.57 -8.03 -6.47
C GLY A 112 -9.22 -8.20 -5.75
N SER A 113 -8.11 -7.69 -6.30
CA SER A 113 -6.76 -7.81 -5.72
C SER A 113 -6.17 -6.49 -5.21
N GLU A 114 -7.00 -5.53 -4.81
CA GLU A 114 -6.61 -4.13 -4.57
C GLU A 114 -5.46 -3.92 -3.56
N ASN A 115 -5.11 -4.95 -2.76
CA ASN A 115 -4.07 -4.88 -1.74
C ASN A 115 -2.98 -5.95 -1.88
N VAL A 116 -2.91 -6.72 -2.98
CA VAL A 116 -1.83 -7.70 -3.19
C VAL A 116 -0.85 -7.18 -4.22
N ALA A 117 0.44 -7.19 -3.90
CA ALA A 117 1.50 -6.76 -4.80
C ALA A 117 2.53 -7.87 -5.02
N CYS A 118 3.03 -7.98 -6.26
CA CYS A 118 4.14 -8.86 -6.61
C CYS A 118 5.12 -8.04 -7.45
N LEU A 119 6.31 -7.78 -6.90
CA LEU A 119 7.32 -6.92 -7.50
C LEU A 119 8.58 -7.73 -7.79
N ARG A 120 9.15 -7.55 -8.99
CA ARG A 120 10.44 -8.13 -9.35
C ARG A 120 11.53 -7.09 -9.18
N ALA A 121 12.54 -7.41 -8.36
CA ALA A 121 13.75 -6.59 -8.30
C ALA A 121 14.54 -6.73 -9.61
N VAL A 122 15.31 -5.69 -9.95
CA VAL A 122 16.25 -5.75 -11.09
C VAL A 122 17.17 -6.96 -10.91
N PRO A 123 17.21 -7.93 -11.84
CA PRO A 123 18.08 -9.09 -11.75
C PRO A 123 19.55 -8.68 -11.63
N LYS A 124 20.29 -9.34 -10.74
CA LYS A 124 21.71 -9.07 -10.51
C LYS A 124 22.55 -10.27 -10.90
N LEU A 125 23.72 -10.04 -11.47
CA LEU A 125 24.68 -11.12 -11.74
C LEU A 125 25.21 -11.66 -10.40
N SER A 126 25.32 -12.97 -10.27
CA SER A 126 25.88 -13.61 -9.09
C SER A 126 27.39 -13.30 -8.97
N PRO A 127 27.99 -13.43 -7.77
CA PRO A 127 29.42 -13.21 -7.59
C PRO A 127 30.32 -14.12 -8.45
N SER A 128 29.80 -15.29 -8.86
CA SER A 128 30.49 -16.23 -9.76
C SER A 128 30.44 -15.79 -11.24
N GLY A 129 29.62 -14.78 -11.58
CA GLY A 129 29.53 -14.19 -12.91
C GLY A 129 28.70 -14.96 -13.94
N ASN A 130 28.19 -16.15 -13.58
CA ASN A 130 27.54 -17.06 -14.54
C ASN A 130 26.03 -17.22 -14.32
N GLU A 131 25.46 -16.63 -13.28
CA GLU A 131 24.05 -16.79 -12.92
C GLU A 131 23.42 -15.42 -12.69
N TYR A 132 22.11 -15.31 -12.95
CA TYR A 132 21.34 -14.14 -12.55
C TYR A 132 20.49 -14.49 -11.32
N ILE A 133 20.58 -13.66 -10.30
CA ILE A 133 19.74 -13.72 -9.11
C ILE A 133 18.52 -12.85 -9.38
N VAL A 134 17.35 -13.50 -9.46
CA VAL A 134 16.05 -12.85 -9.59
C VAL A 134 15.35 -12.90 -8.24
N ASN A 135 14.98 -11.74 -7.71
CA ASN A 135 14.24 -11.64 -6.44
C ASN A 135 12.82 -11.15 -6.71
N LEU A 136 11.85 -11.85 -6.12
CA LEU A 136 10.45 -11.47 -6.12
C LEU A 136 10.03 -11.09 -4.70
N LEU A 137 9.44 -9.92 -4.55
CA LEU A 137 8.80 -9.46 -3.32
C LEU A 137 7.29 -9.60 -3.49
N VAL A 138 6.67 -10.38 -2.62
CA VAL A 138 5.21 -10.54 -2.59
C VAL A 138 4.67 -9.93 -1.31
N ASN A 139 3.83 -8.89 -1.43
CA ASN A 139 2.96 -8.47 -0.35
C ASN A 139 1.60 -9.16 -0.53
N LYS A 140 1.29 -10.09 0.37
CA LYS A 140 0.04 -10.84 0.39
C LYS A 140 -0.98 -10.34 1.43
N GLU A 141 -0.65 -9.31 2.20
CA GLU A 141 -1.46 -8.81 3.32
C GLU A 141 -1.98 -9.95 4.23
N ASP A 142 -3.27 -9.94 4.52
CA ASP A 142 -3.98 -10.90 5.36
C ASP A 142 -4.36 -12.21 4.63
N LYS A 143 -3.96 -12.38 3.36
CA LYS A 143 -4.30 -13.58 2.60
C LYS A 143 -3.53 -14.78 3.15
N LYS A 144 -4.29 -15.78 3.62
CA LYS A 144 -3.81 -17.03 4.24
C LYS A 144 -4.10 -18.27 3.41
N LYS A 145 -4.74 -18.10 2.25
CA LYS A 145 -5.02 -19.18 1.31
C LYS A 145 -3.88 -19.32 0.31
N PHE A 146 -3.99 -20.33 -0.53
CA PHE A 146 -3.06 -20.67 -1.60
C PHE A 146 -2.68 -19.48 -2.51
N ALA A 147 -1.40 -19.39 -2.86
CA ALA A 147 -0.83 -18.48 -3.84
C ALA A 147 0.06 -19.25 -4.85
N LYS A 148 0.09 -18.78 -6.09
CA LYS A 148 0.94 -19.31 -7.15
C LYS A 148 1.65 -18.18 -7.90
N ILE A 149 2.96 -18.33 -8.09
CA ILE A 149 3.72 -17.54 -9.06
C ILE A 149 4.10 -18.48 -10.21
N GLU A 150 3.93 -18.02 -11.45
CA GLU A 150 4.28 -18.77 -12.65
C GLU A 150 5.00 -17.86 -13.65
N GLU A 151 6.19 -18.26 -14.09
CA GLU A 151 7.03 -17.50 -15.00
C GLU A 151 7.58 -18.39 -16.12
N THR A 152 7.77 -17.82 -17.31
CA THR A 152 8.49 -18.46 -18.40
C THR A 152 9.92 -17.95 -18.44
N ILE A 153 10.90 -18.84 -18.42
CA ILE A 153 12.31 -18.48 -18.54
C ILE A 153 12.76 -18.50 -20.01
N PRO A 154 13.74 -17.64 -20.40
CA PRO A 154 14.25 -17.63 -21.75
C PRO A 154 14.94 -18.95 -22.17
N ASP A 155 15.08 -19.13 -23.47
CA ASP A 155 15.81 -20.27 -24.03
C ASP A 155 17.27 -20.29 -23.53
N ASN A 156 17.76 -21.51 -23.28
CA ASN A 156 19.11 -21.78 -22.75
C ASN A 156 19.35 -21.35 -21.30
N TYR A 157 18.31 -20.94 -20.57
CA TYR A 157 18.38 -20.76 -19.13
C TYR A 157 17.71 -21.92 -18.38
N THR A 158 18.18 -22.18 -17.17
CA THR A 158 17.53 -23.08 -16.20
C THR A 158 17.37 -22.32 -14.90
N ALA A 159 16.20 -22.44 -14.28
CA ALA A 159 15.96 -21.84 -12.97
C ALA A 159 16.27 -22.83 -11.86
N VAL A 160 16.95 -22.35 -10.83
CA VAL A 160 17.23 -23.09 -9.60
C VAL A 160 16.70 -22.26 -8.43
N ALA A 161 16.01 -22.92 -7.50
CA ALA A 161 15.55 -22.27 -6.29
C ALA A 161 16.72 -21.96 -5.35
N LEU A 162 16.81 -20.71 -4.90
CA LEU A 162 17.77 -20.28 -3.87
C LEU A 162 17.11 -20.22 -2.48
N ASP A 163 16.03 -19.47 -2.36
CA ASP A 163 15.21 -19.36 -1.16
C ASP A 163 13.74 -19.28 -1.57
N THR A 164 12.93 -20.24 -1.13
CA THR A 164 11.52 -20.35 -1.53
C THR A 164 10.54 -19.84 -0.49
N LYS A 165 11.01 -19.47 0.71
CA LYS A 165 10.13 -19.09 1.84
C LYS A 165 8.98 -20.08 2.03
N ASP A 166 9.33 -21.36 2.16
CA ASP A 166 8.42 -22.51 2.32
C ASP A 166 7.54 -22.86 1.10
N ALA A 167 7.68 -22.13 -0.02
CA ALA A 167 6.99 -22.49 -1.25
C ALA A 167 7.60 -23.74 -1.92
N LEU A 168 6.74 -24.55 -2.54
CA LEU A 168 7.15 -25.62 -3.45
C LEU A 168 7.60 -25.00 -4.78
N PHE A 169 8.83 -25.32 -5.20
CA PHE A 169 9.39 -24.89 -6.47
C PHE A 169 9.36 -26.01 -7.52
N THR A 170 8.93 -25.67 -8.74
CA THR A 170 9.08 -26.56 -9.91
C THR A 170 9.58 -25.77 -11.11
N CYS A 171 10.53 -26.32 -11.86
CA CYS A 171 10.93 -25.80 -13.17
C CYS A 171 10.81 -26.93 -14.20
N LYS A 172 9.83 -26.84 -15.11
CA LYS A 172 9.59 -27.84 -16.16
C LYS A 172 9.20 -27.12 -17.45
N ASP A 173 9.75 -27.57 -18.58
CA ASP A 173 9.42 -27.03 -19.92
C ASP A 173 9.56 -25.50 -19.99
N LYS A 174 10.61 -24.95 -19.37
CA LYS A 174 10.88 -23.51 -19.23
C LYS A 174 9.84 -22.74 -18.42
N THR A 175 8.96 -23.43 -17.71
CA THR A 175 8.00 -22.84 -16.79
C THR A 175 8.46 -23.04 -15.36
N VAL A 176 8.69 -21.94 -14.67
CA VAL A 176 8.98 -21.86 -13.25
C VAL A 176 7.68 -21.64 -12.50
N LYS A 177 7.45 -22.41 -11.43
CA LYS A 177 6.28 -22.28 -10.57
C LYS A 177 6.69 -22.33 -9.10
N PHE A 178 6.11 -21.44 -8.31
CA PHE A 178 6.15 -21.44 -6.86
C PHE A 178 4.73 -21.62 -6.32
N TYR A 179 4.54 -22.53 -5.37
CA TYR A 179 3.25 -22.80 -4.73
C TYR A 179 3.36 -22.68 -3.22
N GLY A 180 2.44 -21.98 -2.57
CA GLY A 180 2.42 -21.83 -1.11
C GLY A 180 1.03 -21.47 -0.59
#